data_AF-A0A0C9TXP2-F1
#
_entry.id   AF-A0A0C9TXP2-F1
#
_cell.length_a   1.000
_cell.length_b   1.000
_cell.length_c   1.000
_cell.angle_alpha   90.00
_cell.angle_beta   90.00
_cell.angle_gamma   90.00
#
_symmetry.space_group_name_H-M   'P 1'
#
loop_
_entity.id
_entity.type
_entity.pdbx_description
1 polymer ?
#
loop_
_entity_poly.entity_id
_entity_poly.type
_entity_poly.pdbx_seq_one_letter_code
_entity_poly.pdbx_strand_id
1 'polypeptide(L)' 'NVLCNVNIQHDCTTARCTGVQVVSERQEHDETIRMTTVVNHSPANAFLLNTHALHNYRRIAAATP' A
#
# COMPACT_ATOMS: atom_id res chain seq x y z
N ASN A 1 -1.75 -18.92 10.17
CA ASN A 1 -2.83 -17.96 9.86
C ASN A 1 -2.19 -16.56 9.88
N VAL A 2 -1.95 -15.96 8.71
CA VAL A 2 -1.33 -14.62 8.62
C VAL A 2 -2.44 -13.59 8.73
N LEU A 3 -2.44 -12.84 9.83
CA LEU A 3 -3.39 -11.75 10.04
C LEU A 3 -2.74 -10.45 9.61
N CYS A 4 -3.08 -9.98 8.40
CA CYS A 4 -2.73 -8.62 8.02
C CYS A 4 -3.60 -7.69 8.86
N ASN A 5 -3.02 -6.96 9.82
CA ASN A 5 -3.77 -6.10 10.76
C ASN A 5 -3.62 -4.61 10.46
N VAL A 6 -2.91 -4.24 9.40
CA VAL A 6 -2.64 -2.84 9.08
C VAL A 6 -2.68 -2.67 7.57
N ASN A 7 -3.37 -1.62 7.12
CA ASN A 7 -3.38 -1.21 5.72
C ASN A 7 -2.80 0.20 5.62
N ILE A 8 -1.49 0.29 5.45
CA ILE A 8 -0.79 1.56 5.32
C ILE A 8 -0.60 1.84 3.84
N GLN A 9 -1.06 3.01 3.41
CA GLN A 9 -0.90 3.49 2.04
C GLN A 9 -0.10 4.80 2.06
N HIS A 10 0.69 5.07 1.03
CA HIS A 10 1.41 6.35 0.92
C HIS A 10 0.44 7.46 0.50
N ASP A 11 0.51 8.61 1.17
CA ASP A 11 -0.27 9.80 0.78
C ASP A 11 0.39 10.50 -0.40
N CYS A 12 0.16 9.94 -1.60
CA CYS A 12 0.73 10.43 -2.84
C CYS A 12 0.27 11.86 -3.17
N THR A 13 -0.94 12.22 -2.75
CA THR A 13 -1.54 13.53 -3.01
C THR A 13 -0.79 14.62 -2.25
N THR A 14 -0.62 14.43 -0.93
CA THR A 14 0.13 15.38 -0.10
C THR A 14 1.62 15.39 -0.46
N ALA A 15 2.20 14.22 -0.76
CA ALA A 15 3.59 14.08 -1.16
C ALA A 15 3.89 14.50 -2.61
N ARG A 16 2.86 14.84 -3.41
CA ARG A 16 2.96 15.24 -4.83
C ARG A 16 3.74 14.24 -5.68
N CYS A 17 3.48 12.95 -5.49
CA CYS A 17 4.08 11.91 -6.32
C CYS A 17 3.51 12.01 -7.74
N THR A 18 4.36 12.24 -8.74
CA THR A 18 3.93 12.48 -10.13
C THR A 18 4.53 11.49 -11.13
N GLY A 19 5.63 10.83 -10.77
CA GLY A 19 6.26 9.83 -11.60
C GLY A 19 5.56 8.48 -11.51
N VAL A 20 5.69 7.68 -12.57
CA VAL A 20 5.36 6.27 -12.59
C VAL A 20 6.55 5.47 -13.10
N GLN A 21 6.64 4.21 -12.70
CA GLN A 21 7.67 3.27 -13.15
C GLN A 21 7.03 1.92 -13.47
N VAL A 22 7.63 1.19 -14.41
CA VAL A 22 7.19 -0.16 -14.78
C VAL A 22 8.05 -1.16 -14.02
N VAL A 23 7.43 -2.06 -13.25
CA VAL A 23 8.12 -3.04 -12.39
C VAL A 23 7.54 -4.44 -12.61
N SER A 24 8.33 -5.47 -12.32
CA SER A 24 7.83 -6.84 -12.24
C SER A 24 6.86 -6.95 -11.05
N GLU A 25 5.68 -7.52 -11.29
CA GLU A 25 4.72 -7.79 -10.24
C GLU A 25 5.27 -8.91 -9.35
N ARG A 26 5.22 -8.71 -8.02
CA ARG A 26 5.55 -9.75 -7.04
C ARG A 26 4.30 -10.38 -6.47
N GLN A 27 4.24 -11.70 -6.47
CA GLN A 27 3.16 -12.47 -5.87
C GLN A 27 3.76 -13.52 -4.93
N GLU A 28 3.26 -13.59 -3.69
CA GLU A 28 3.73 -14.56 -2.67
C GLU A 28 5.26 -14.53 -2.40
N HIS A 29 5.89 -13.37 -2.62
CA HIS A 29 7.34 -13.10 -2.58
C HIS A 29 8.13 -13.44 -3.85
N ASP A 30 7.53 -14.06 -4.85
CA ASP A 30 8.18 -14.37 -6.12
C ASP A 30 7.92 -13.28 -7.16
N GLU A 31 8.94 -12.94 -7.94
CA GLU A 31 8.78 -12.08 -9.11
C GLU A 31 8.08 -12.84 -10.23
N THR A 32 7.06 -12.23 -10.80
CA THR A 32 6.35 -12.75 -11.95
C THR A 32 6.86 -12.11 -13.24
N ILE A 33 6.55 -12.73 -14.37
CA ILE A 33 6.82 -12.14 -15.70
C ILE A 33 5.86 -10.99 -16.06
N ARG A 34 4.85 -10.73 -15.22
CA ARG A 34 3.88 -9.66 -15.47
C ARG A 34 4.50 -8.33 -15.06
N MET A 35 4.40 -7.36 -15.96
CA MET A 35 4.82 -6.00 -15.69
C MET A 35 3.61 -5.16 -15.26
N THR A 36 3.80 -4.32 -14.26
CA THR A 36 2.78 -3.39 -13.79
C THR A 36 3.35 -1.99 -13.69
N THR A 37 2.49 -0.98 -13.88
CA THR A 37 2.86 0.43 -13.72
C THR A 37 2.53 0.86 -12.30
N VAL A 38 3.53 1.30 -11.55
CA VAL A 38 3.38 1.75 -10.16
C VAL A 38 3.80 3.21 -10.02
N VAL A 39 3.25 3.90 -9.03
CA VAL A 39 3.64 5.27 -8.69
C VAL A 39 5.09 5.27 -8.17
N ASN A 40 5.91 6.19 -8.70
CA ASN A 40 7.25 6.43 -8.19
C ASN A 40 7.14 7.41 -7.02
N HIS A 41 7.18 6.88 -5.79
CA HIS A 41 6.96 7.65 -4.58
C HIS A 41 8.14 8.57 -4.27
N SER A 42 7.83 9.82 -3.93
CA SER A 42 8.77 10.74 -3.30
C SER A 42 9.17 10.19 -1.91
N PRO A 43 10.41 10.44 -1.42
CA PRO A 43 10.87 9.97 -0.10
C PRO A 43 10.24 10.74 1.08
N ALA A 44 8.95 11.03 1.00
CA ALA A 44 8.18 11.71 2.04
C ALA A 44 7.53 10.69 2.99
N ASN A 45 7.65 10.93 4.30
CA ASN A 45 7.05 10.10 5.34
C ASN A 45 5.57 10.48 5.58
N ALA A 46 4.75 10.44 4.53
CA ALA A 46 3.32 10.75 4.59
C ALA A 46 2.50 9.50 4.26
N PHE A 47 1.75 9.00 5.23
CA PHE A 47 1.02 7.74 5.10
C PHE A 47 -0.41 7.85 5.63
N LEU A 48 -1.31 7.10 5.02
CA LEU A 48 -2.72 6.97 5.40
C LEU A 48 -2.95 5.54 5.92
N LEU A 49 -3.51 5.44 7.12
CA LEU A 49 -4.03 4.18 7.63
C LEU A 49 -5.45 4.00 7.10
N ASN A 50 -5.63 3.06 6.18
CA ASN A 50 -6.94 2.78 5.62
C ASN A 50 -7.68 1.74 6.46
N THR A 51 -8.54 2.22 7.35
CA THR A 51 -9.34 1.39 8.25
C THR A 51 -10.48 0.65 7.55
N HIS A 52 -10.78 0.93 6.27
CA HIS A 52 -12.00 0.47 5.59
C HIS A 52 -11.78 -0.40 4.34
N ALA A 53 -10.61 -0.35 3.69
CA ALA A 53 -10.42 -0.96 2.37
C ALA A 53 -10.09 -2.46 2.35
N LEU A 54 -10.07 -3.13 3.49
CA LEU A 54 -9.71 -4.55 3.57
C LEU A 54 -10.75 -5.35 4.37
N HIS A 55 -10.78 -6.66 4.13
CA HIS A 55 -11.59 -7.63 4.88
C HIS A 55 -11.26 -7.68 6.38
N ASN A 56 -10.22 -6.97 6.84
CA ASN A 56 -9.80 -6.84 8.23
C ASN A 56 -10.32 -5.53 8.90
N TYR A 57 -11.15 -4.72 8.22
CA TYR A 57 -11.56 -3.38 8.67
C TYR A 57 -12.04 -3.35 10.14
N ARG A 58 -12.85 -4.34 10.56
CA ARG A 58 -13.38 -4.43 11.93
C ARG A 58 -12.27 -4.53 12.98
N ARG A 59 -11.16 -5.18 12.63
CA ARG A 59 -10.02 -5.37 13.53
C ARG A 59 -9.14 -4.13 13.58
N ILE A 60 -8.93 -3.47 12.43
CA ILE A 60 -8.20 -2.20 12.39
C ILE A 60 -8.96 -1.14 13.21
N ALA A 61 -10.26 -0.99 12.98
CA ALA A 61 -11.11 -0.05 13.69
C ALA A 61 -11.15 -0.28 15.21
N ALA A 62 -11.05 -1.53 15.67
CA ALA A 62 -11.00 -1.86 17.10
C ALA A 62 -9.63 -1.56 17.76
N ALA A 63 -8.56 -1.44 16.97
CA ALA A 63 -7.20 -1.18 17.45
C ALA A 63 -6.80 0.29 17.33
N THR A 64 -7.55 1.09 16.58
CA THR A 64 -7.41 2.55 16.49
C THR A 64 -8.29 3.25 17.52
N PRO A 65 -7.86 4.39 18.12
CA PRO A 65 -8.65 5.14 19.10
C PRO A 65 -10.01 5.61 18.58
#